data_AF-A0A3N5NAT6-F1
#
_entry.id   AF-A0A3N5NAT6-F1
#
_cell.length_a   1.000
_cell.length_b   1.000
_cell.length_c   1.000
_cell.angle_alpha   90.00
_cell.angle_beta   90.00
_cell.angle_gamma   90.00
#
_symmetry.space_group_name_H-M   'P 1'
#
loop_
_entity.id
_entity.type
_entity.pdbx_description
1 polymer ?
#
loop_
_entity_poly.entity_id
_entity_poly.type
_entity_poly.pdbx_seq_one_letter_code
_entity_poly.pdbx_strand_id
1 'polypeptide(L)'
;YSVTGWKMGYVCAPRELMTEFRKVHQFNAFVCNAPVQYAFAEYMKNPAPYLELAAFYQAKRDLFREGIAASRFTLMPSRGTFFQCVSYAAITDERDTDLAVRLTRERGVASIPVSVFYHEPRYDKVLRFCFAKSDETLQRGAEILCKI
;
A
#
# COMPACT_ATOMS: atom_id res chain seq x y z
N TYR A 1 10.48 -4.28 -8.61
CA TYR A 1 9.94 -3.75 -9.89
C TYR A 1 9.30 -2.37 -9.78
N SER A 2 8.48 -2.04 -8.78
CA SER A 2 8.01 -0.66 -8.51
C SER A 2 7.47 0.14 -9.72
N VAL A 3 6.87 -0.54 -10.70
CA VAL A 3 6.37 0.04 -11.98
C VAL A 3 4.87 -0.20 -12.14
N THR A 4 4.05 0.33 -11.22
CA THR A 4 2.59 0.11 -11.24
C THR A 4 1.91 0.53 -12.55
N GLY A 5 2.49 1.50 -13.27
CA GLY A 5 2.02 1.96 -14.58
C GLY A 5 2.23 0.97 -15.72
N TRP A 6 3.07 -0.06 -15.56
CA TRP A 6 3.36 -1.03 -16.63
C TRP A 6 2.26 -2.10 -16.78
N LYS A 7 1.33 -2.19 -15.81
CA LYS A 7 0.11 -3.02 -15.88
C LYS A 7 0.37 -4.47 -16.32
N MET A 8 1.41 -5.08 -15.76
CA MET A 8 1.73 -6.48 -16.03
C MET A 8 1.51 -7.34 -14.78
N GLY A 9 0.86 -8.49 -14.97
CA GLY A 9 0.68 -9.53 -13.97
C GLY A 9 0.54 -10.89 -14.64
N TYR A 10 0.48 -11.95 -13.84
CA TYR A 10 0.23 -13.31 -14.31
C TYR A 10 -0.67 -14.04 -13.31
N VAL A 11 -1.22 -15.18 -13.75
CA VAL A 11 -1.98 -16.10 -12.90
C VAL A 11 -1.35 -17.49 -13.00
N CYS A 12 -1.25 -18.18 -11.87
CA CYS A 12 -0.89 -19.59 -11.82
C CYS A 12 -2.10 -20.38 -11.35
N ALA A 13 -2.51 -21.40 -12.10
CA ALA A 13 -3.67 -22.22 -11.79
C ALA A 13 -3.49 -23.64 -12.37
N PRO A 14 -4.20 -24.65 -11.84
CA PRO A 14 -4.35 -25.96 -12.47
C PRO A 14 -4.81 -25.84 -13.94
N ARG A 15 -4.49 -26.87 -14.73
CA ARG A 15 -4.73 -26.89 -16.18
C ARG A 15 -6.18 -26.61 -16.54
N GLU A 16 -7.10 -27.18 -15.79
CA GLU A 16 -8.54 -27.13 -16.02
C GLU A 16 -9.03 -25.69 -15.83
N LEU A 17 -8.60 -25.02 -14.76
CA LEU A 17 -8.94 -23.63 -14.48
C LEU A 17 -8.27 -22.66 -15.46
N MET A 18 -7.01 -22.93 -15.83
CA MET A 18 -6.27 -22.10 -16.80
C MET A 18 -6.91 -22.15 -18.19
N THR A 19 -7.49 -23.29 -18.58
CA THR A 19 -8.26 -23.42 -19.83
C THR A 19 -9.41 -22.42 -19.86
N GLU A 20 -10.20 -22.34 -18.79
CA GLU A 20 -11.34 -21.41 -18.71
C GLU A 20 -10.89 -19.95 -18.58
N PHE A 21 -9.85 -19.68 -17.77
CA PHE A 21 -9.29 -18.32 -17.64
C PHE A 21 -8.83 -17.74 -18.98
N ARG A 22 -8.15 -18.55 -19.81
CA ARG A 22 -7.62 -18.09 -21.10
C ARG A 22 -8.73 -17.73 -22.10
N LYS A 23 -9.87 -18.42 -22.06
CA LYS A 23 -11.04 -18.07 -22.89
C LYS A 23 -11.50 -16.64 -22.58
N VAL A 24 -11.61 -16.29 -21.30
CA VAL A 24 -12.00 -14.94 -20.87
C VAL A 24 -10.91 -13.92 -21.23
N HIS A 25 -9.64 -14.22 -20.93
CA HIS A 25 -8.54 -13.30 -21.23
C HIS A 25 -8.41 -12.97 -22.72
N GLN A 26 -8.64 -13.96 -23.59
CA GLN A 26 -8.61 -13.80 -25.06
C GLN A 26 -9.56 -12.69 -25.52
N PHE A 27 -10.75 -12.56 -24.90
CA PHE A 27 -11.73 -11.54 -25.27
C PHE A 27 -11.63 -10.26 -24.44
N ASN A 28 -11.02 -10.31 -23.25
CA ASN A 28 -10.81 -9.10 -22.43
C ASN A 28 -9.63 -8.24 -22.92
N ALA A 29 -8.53 -8.87 -23.31
CA ALA A 29 -7.30 -8.16 -23.69
C ALA A 29 -6.58 -8.76 -24.89
N PHE A 30 -6.91 -10.00 -25.28
CA PHE A 30 -6.25 -10.80 -26.31
C PHE A 30 -4.78 -11.12 -26.01
N VAL A 31 -3.92 -10.11 -25.92
CA VAL A 31 -2.51 -10.21 -25.55
C VAL A 31 -2.09 -9.05 -24.64
N CYS A 32 -1.02 -9.27 -23.88
CA CYS A 32 -0.39 -8.24 -23.07
C CYS A 32 0.73 -7.51 -23.83
N ASN A 33 1.20 -6.38 -23.30
CA ASN A 33 2.30 -5.60 -23.89
C ASN A 33 3.57 -6.45 -24.09
N ALA A 34 3.93 -6.73 -25.35
CA ALA A 34 5.00 -7.69 -25.66
C ALA A 34 6.39 -7.22 -25.22
N PRO A 35 6.85 -5.98 -25.49
CA PRO A 35 8.13 -5.48 -24.98
C PRO A 35 8.28 -5.59 -23.45
N VAL A 36 7.20 -5.30 -22.72
CA VAL A 36 7.19 -5.40 -21.25
C VAL A 36 7.34 -6.86 -20.79
N GLN A 37 6.73 -7.83 -21.48
CA GLN A 37 6.91 -9.25 -21.17
C GLN A 37 8.38 -9.67 -21.31
N TYR A 38 9.08 -9.25 -22.38
CA TYR A 38 10.50 -9.53 -22.55
C TYR A 38 11.36 -8.87 -21.46
N ALA A 39 11.07 -7.61 -21.10
CA ALA A 39 11.78 -6.90 -20.04
C ALA A 39 11.64 -7.60 -18.68
N PHE A 40 10.42 -8.06 -18.33
CA PHE A 40 10.21 -8.83 -17.11
C PHE A 40 10.90 -10.19 -17.15
N ALA A 41 10.84 -10.91 -18.28
CA ALA A 41 11.50 -12.19 -18.45
C ALA A 41 13.02 -12.10 -18.22
N GLU A 42 13.66 -11.03 -18.72
CA GLU A 42 15.09 -10.79 -18.47
C GLU A 42 15.36 -10.44 -17.00
N TYR A 43 14.64 -9.49 -16.42
CA TYR A 43 14.88 -9.06 -15.05
C TYR A 43 14.65 -10.21 -14.04
N MET A 44 13.64 -11.05 -14.25
CA MET A 44 13.30 -12.15 -13.32
C MET A 44 14.41 -13.20 -13.21
N LYS A 45 15.40 -13.22 -14.12
CA LYS A 45 16.60 -14.06 -13.99
C LYS A 45 17.42 -13.71 -12.74
N ASN A 46 17.33 -12.47 -12.27
CA ASN A 46 17.93 -12.07 -11.00
C ASN A 46 16.90 -12.18 -9.86
N PRO A 47 17.10 -13.08 -8.88
CA PRO A 47 16.17 -13.24 -7.77
C PRO A 47 16.31 -12.18 -6.67
N ALA A 48 17.47 -11.51 -6.59
CA ALA A 48 17.79 -10.59 -5.49
C ALA A 48 16.70 -9.52 -5.25
N PRO A 49 16.13 -8.85 -6.27
CA PRO A 49 15.16 -7.79 -6.04
C PRO A 49 13.87 -8.19 -5.32
N TYR A 50 13.43 -9.45 -5.42
CA TYR A 50 12.26 -9.92 -4.67
C TYR A 50 12.64 -10.59 -3.35
N LEU A 51 13.82 -11.19 -3.24
CA LEU A 51 14.34 -11.74 -1.98
C LEU A 51 14.68 -10.64 -0.97
N GLU A 52 15.22 -9.52 -1.43
CA GLU A 52 15.60 -8.37 -0.59
C GLU A 52 14.42 -7.43 -0.28
N LEU A 53 13.28 -7.61 -0.97
CA LEU A 53 12.14 -6.71 -0.90
C LEU A 53 11.55 -6.62 0.51
N ALA A 54 11.54 -7.73 1.24
CA ALA A 54 11.02 -7.79 2.61
C ALA A 54 11.85 -6.90 3.55
N ALA A 55 13.18 -7.06 3.53
CA ALA A 55 14.08 -6.25 4.35
C ALA A 55 14.01 -4.76 3.98
N PHE A 56 13.97 -4.45 2.68
CA PHE A 56 13.84 -3.09 2.17
C PHE A 56 12.58 -2.38 2.70
N TYR A 57 11.42 -3.02 2.60
CA TYR A 57 10.17 -2.42 3.09
C TYR A 57 10.03 -2.47 4.61
N GLN A 58 10.65 -3.45 5.28
CA GLN A 58 10.69 -3.48 6.73
C GLN A 58 11.42 -2.26 7.28
N ALA A 59 12.59 -1.90 6.74
CA ALA A 59 13.30 -0.69 7.17
C ALA A 59 12.44 0.58 7.01
N LYS A 60 11.71 0.72 5.90
CA LYS A 60 10.79 1.85 5.68
C LYS A 60 9.58 1.84 6.62
N ARG A 61 9.05 0.66 6.91
CA ARG A 61 7.97 0.48 7.89
C ARG A 61 8.45 0.92 9.27
N ASP A 62 9.63 0.47 9.67
CA ASP A 62 10.19 0.73 10.99
C ASP A 62 10.53 2.22 11.14
N LEU A 63 11.12 2.85 10.12
CA LEU A 63 11.33 4.31 10.06
C LEU A 63 10.02 5.09 10.25
N PHE A 64 8.95 4.71 9.57
CA PHE A 64 7.64 5.36 9.74
C PHE A 64 7.08 5.15 11.16
N ARG A 65 7.15 3.92 11.67
CA ARG A 65 6.62 3.55 13.00
C ARG A 65 7.35 4.27 14.13
N GLU A 66 8.67 4.26 14.09
CA GLU A 66 9.53 4.98 15.05
C GLU A 66 9.26 6.49 14.98
N GLY A 67 9.16 7.04 13.78
CA GLY A 67 8.89 8.47 13.57
C GLY A 67 7.57 8.94 14.20
N ILE A 68 6.54 8.08 14.29
CA ILE A 68 5.24 8.42 14.89
C ILE A 68 5.01 7.83 16.27
N ALA A 69 6.02 7.20 16.88
CA ALA A 69 5.88 6.53 18.17
C ALA A 69 5.48 7.47 19.31
N ALA A 70 5.86 8.74 19.24
CA ALA A 70 5.49 9.78 20.20
C ALA A 70 4.15 10.48 19.89
N SER A 71 3.50 10.15 18.76
CA SER A 71 2.20 10.70 18.40
C SER A 71 1.06 10.10 19.23
N ARG A 72 -0.13 10.69 19.12
CA ARG A 72 -1.35 10.17 19.75
C ARG A 72 -2.00 9.02 18.96
N PHE A 73 -1.42 8.62 17.83
CA PHE A 73 -1.90 7.47 17.06
C PHE A 73 -1.46 6.15 17.70
N THR A 74 -2.34 5.15 17.67
CA THR A 74 -1.98 3.79 18.10
C THR A 74 -1.56 2.96 16.88
N LEU A 75 -0.32 2.47 16.90
CA LEU A 75 0.23 1.62 15.84
C LEU A 75 -0.42 0.23 15.83
N MET A 76 -1.01 -0.16 14.70
CA MET A 76 -1.46 -1.55 14.49
C MET A 76 -0.32 -2.43 13.96
N PRO A 77 -0.34 -3.76 14.14
CA PRO A 77 0.63 -4.65 13.51
C PRO A 77 0.58 -4.56 11.97
N SER A 78 1.74 -4.42 11.32
CA SER A 78 1.88 -4.49 9.86
C SER A 78 2.82 -5.63 9.48
N ARG A 79 2.23 -6.76 9.06
CA ARG A 79 2.92 -8.04 8.79
C ARG A 79 3.31 -8.23 7.31
N GLY A 80 2.87 -7.34 6.43
CA GLY A 80 3.08 -7.44 5.00
C GLY A 80 2.48 -6.24 4.27
N THR A 81 2.66 -6.19 2.94
CA THR A 81 2.41 -5.00 2.11
C THR A 81 3.30 -3.82 2.51
N PHE A 82 3.08 -2.66 1.87
CA PHE A 82 3.74 -1.40 2.20
C PHE A 82 2.77 -0.38 2.86
N PHE A 83 1.77 -0.88 3.59
CA PHE A 83 0.78 -0.07 4.30
C PHE A 83 0.90 -0.21 5.84
N GLN A 84 0.70 0.90 6.54
CA GLN A 84 0.59 0.95 7.99
C GLN A 84 -0.79 1.49 8.37
N CYS A 85 -1.59 0.67 9.05
CA CYS A 85 -2.84 1.12 9.66
C CYS A 85 -2.56 1.67 11.05
N VAL A 86 -3.19 2.78 11.40
CA VAL A 86 -3.10 3.39 12.73
C VAL A 86 -4.49 3.71 13.23
N SER A 87 -4.73 3.50 14.51
CA SER A 87 -5.94 3.98 15.16
C SER A 87 -5.76 5.42 15.61
N TYR A 88 -6.78 6.23 15.40
CA TYR A 88 -6.86 7.61 15.88
C TYR A 88 -7.86 7.77 17.03
N ALA A 89 -8.24 6.67 17.70
CA ALA A 89 -9.27 6.68 18.74
C ALA A 89 -9.01 7.65 19.89
N ALA A 90 -7.73 7.96 20.19
CA ALA A 90 -7.31 8.92 21.21
C ALA A 90 -7.20 10.38 20.71
N ILE A 91 -7.59 10.66 19.47
CA ILE A 91 -7.40 11.97 18.81
C ILE A 91 -8.72 12.69 18.62
N THR A 92 -9.74 12.02 18.06
CA THR A 92 -11.05 12.61 17.76
C THR A 92 -12.14 11.54 17.65
N ASP A 93 -13.41 11.97 17.71
CA ASP A 93 -14.61 11.17 17.42
C ASP A 93 -15.09 11.29 15.98
N GLU A 94 -14.40 12.06 15.14
CA GLU A 94 -14.73 12.20 13.72
C GLU A 94 -14.69 10.85 12.98
N ARG A 95 -15.50 10.75 11.93
CA ARG A 95 -15.39 9.66 10.96
C ARG A 95 -14.04 9.74 10.26
N ASP A 96 -13.52 8.58 9.87
CA ASP A 96 -12.19 8.48 9.27
C ASP A 96 -12.11 9.24 7.93
N THR A 97 -13.21 9.31 7.18
CA THR A 97 -13.35 10.11 5.97
C THR A 97 -13.16 11.60 6.24
N ASP A 98 -13.80 12.11 7.30
CA ASP A 98 -13.78 13.53 7.66
C ASP A 98 -12.37 13.91 8.18
N LEU A 99 -11.79 13.05 9.03
CA LEU A 99 -10.42 13.23 9.50
C LEU A 99 -9.41 13.19 8.35
N ALA A 100 -9.51 12.24 7.41
CA ALA A 100 -8.57 12.13 6.30
C ALA A 100 -8.58 13.38 5.40
N VAL A 101 -9.77 13.95 5.13
CA VAL A 101 -9.92 15.21 4.41
C VAL A 101 -9.30 16.36 5.19
N ARG A 102 -9.58 16.44 6.50
CA ARG A 102 -9.02 17.49 7.37
C ARG A 102 -7.50 17.44 7.45
N LEU A 103 -6.91 16.27 7.68
CA LEU A 103 -5.46 16.08 7.71
C LEU A 103 -4.80 16.52 6.39
N THR A 104 -5.44 16.20 5.26
CA THR A 104 -4.94 16.60 3.95
C THR A 104 -4.98 18.13 3.79
N ARG A 105 -6.10 18.78 4.13
CA ARG A 105 -6.28 20.22 3.93
C ARG A 105 -5.49 21.08 4.91
N GLU A 106 -5.49 20.71 6.19
CA GLU A 106 -4.95 21.55 7.27
C GLU A 106 -3.50 21.22 7.59
N ARG A 107 -3.10 19.94 7.42
CA ARG A 107 -1.77 19.47 7.82
C ARG A 107 -0.91 19.04 6.63
N GLY A 108 -1.48 18.96 5.42
CA GLY A 108 -0.74 18.57 4.22
C GLY A 108 -0.34 17.10 4.20
N VAL A 109 -0.99 16.24 4.99
CA VAL A 109 -0.72 14.79 5.03
C VAL A 109 -1.96 14.02 4.63
N ALA A 110 -1.86 13.27 3.53
CA ALA A 110 -2.92 12.42 3.04
C ALA A 110 -2.85 11.02 3.68
N SER A 111 -4.03 10.54 4.08
CA SER A 111 -4.26 9.18 4.56
C SER A 111 -5.48 8.60 3.85
N ILE A 112 -5.65 7.28 3.90
CA ILE A 112 -6.84 6.63 3.36
C ILE A 112 -7.71 6.14 4.53
N PRO A 113 -8.98 6.57 4.63
CA PRO A 113 -9.94 6.01 5.58
C PRO A 113 -10.13 4.52 5.33
N VAL A 114 -10.14 3.69 6.37
CA VAL A 114 -10.33 2.25 6.18
C VAL A 114 -11.79 1.89 5.90
N SER A 115 -12.74 2.73 6.34
CA SER A 115 -14.17 2.55 6.12
C SER A 115 -14.55 2.37 4.64
N VAL A 116 -13.81 2.97 3.71
CA VAL A 116 -14.08 2.89 2.25
C VAL A 116 -13.77 1.52 1.64
N PHE A 117 -13.10 0.64 2.38
CA PHE A 117 -12.87 -0.75 1.97
C PHE A 117 -13.99 -1.70 2.40
N TYR A 118 -14.97 -1.22 3.19
CA TYR A 118 -16.14 -1.99 3.58
C TYR A 118 -17.32 -1.67 2.66
N HIS A 119 -18.14 -2.70 2.37
CA HIS A 119 -19.41 -2.51 1.65
C HIS A 119 -20.40 -1.67 2.46
N GLU A 120 -20.55 -2.00 3.75
CA GLU A 120 -21.26 -1.19 4.73
C GLU A 120 -20.24 -0.45 5.60
N PRO A 121 -20.22 0.90 5.64
CA PRO A 121 -19.20 1.65 6.35
C PRO A 121 -19.10 1.29 7.83
N ARG A 122 -17.90 0.89 8.27
CA ARG A 122 -17.54 0.74 9.67
C ARG A 122 -16.51 1.79 10.05
N TYR A 123 -16.82 2.54 11.12
CA TYR A 123 -15.98 3.64 11.59
C TYR A 123 -15.13 3.20 12.78
N ASP A 124 -14.25 2.22 12.55
CA ASP A 124 -13.38 1.64 13.59
C ASP A 124 -12.22 2.57 14.02
N LYS A 125 -12.30 3.84 13.62
CA LYS A 125 -11.31 4.89 13.83
C LYS A 125 -9.90 4.49 13.37
N VAL A 126 -9.80 3.99 12.13
CA VAL A 126 -8.54 3.57 11.51
C VAL A 126 -8.24 4.35 10.23
N LEU A 127 -7.01 4.86 10.14
CA LEU A 127 -6.45 5.42 8.92
C LEU A 127 -5.32 4.54 8.39
N ARG A 128 -5.17 4.47 7.07
CA ARG A 128 -4.11 3.73 6.37
C ARG A 128 -3.14 4.69 5.69
N PHE A 129 -1.85 4.54 6.01
CA PHE A 129 -0.74 5.24 5.39
C PHE A 129 0.07 4.29 4.50
N CYS A 130 0.68 4.81 3.43
CA CYS A 130 1.55 4.07 2.52
C CYS A 130 3.00 4.49 2.75
N PHE A 131 3.86 3.56 3.20
CA PHE A 131 5.27 3.85 3.45
C PHE A 131 6.20 3.51 2.28
N ALA A 132 5.63 3.18 1.10
CA ALA A 132 6.39 3.09 -0.15
C ALA A 132 6.73 4.48 -0.71
N LYS A 133 7.57 5.22 0.02
CA LYS A 133 8.01 6.60 -0.26
C LYS A 133 9.51 6.75 0.01
N SER A 134 10.08 7.92 -0.34
CA SER A 134 11.44 8.27 0.09
C SER A 134 11.50 8.42 1.61
N ASP A 135 12.67 8.21 2.20
CA ASP A 135 12.84 8.31 3.65
C ASP A 135 12.57 9.74 4.14
N GLU A 136 12.96 10.75 3.37
CA GLU A 136 12.61 12.17 3.60
C GLU A 136 11.08 12.39 3.67
N THR A 137 10.32 11.77 2.76
CA THR A 137 8.84 11.86 2.78
C THR A 137 8.27 11.22 4.04
N LEU A 138 8.85 10.10 4.49
CA LEU A 138 8.41 9.40 5.69
C LEU A 138 8.68 10.21 6.94
N GLN A 139 9.88 10.79 7.06
CA GLN A 139 10.28 11.65 8.17
C GLN A 139 9.40 12.89 8.25
N ARG A 140 9.23 13.61 7.13
CA ARG A 140 8.36 14.79 7.06
C ARG A 140 6.91 14.45 7.42
N GLY A 141 6.40 13.33 6.94
CA GLY A 141 5.07 12.85 7.30
C GLY A 141 4.96 12.56 8.80
N ALA A 142 5.96 11.90 9.37
CA ALA A 142 5.99 11.58 10.79
C ALA A 142 6.04 12.83 11.69
N GLU A 143 6.84 13.84 11.33
CA GLU A 143 6.88 15.12 12.04
C GLU A 143 5.53 15.82 12.09
N ILE A 144 4.76 15.76 11.01
CA ILE A 144 3.41 16.32 10.95
C ILE A 144 2.46 15.51 11.84
N LEU A 145 2.53 14.18 11.78
CA LEU A 145 1.67 13.28 12.55
C LEU A 145 1.92 13.39 14.06
N CYS A 146 3.15 13.65 14.50
CA CYS A 146 3.48 13.88 15.91
C CYS A 146 2.94 15.22 16.47
N LYS A 147 2.55 16.16 15.61
CA LYS A 147 1.94 17.45 16.00
C LYS A 147 0.40 17.39 16.06
N ILE A 148 -0.17 16.19 15.89
CA ILE A 148 -1.60 15.91 15.98
C ILE A 148 -1.89 15.33 17.36
#